data_AF-A0A971M0F9-F1
#
_entry.id   AF-A0A971M0F9-F1
#
_cell.length_a   1.000
_cell.length_b   1.000
_cell.length_c   1.000
_cell.angle_alpha   90.00
_cell.angle_beta   90.00
_cell.angle_gamma   90.00
#
_symmetry.space_group_name_H-M   'P 1'
#
loop_
_entity.id
_entity.type
_entity.pdbx_description
1 polymer ?
#
loop_
_entity_poly.entity_id
_entity_poly.type
_entity_poly.pdbx_seq_one_letter_code
_entity_poly.pdbx_strand_id
1 'polypeptide(L)'
;MKKIWQEIVNLLSKGESLVTATVFNTAGSAPRTAGAKMVVKGDGSIVGTIGGGRLEGEVRELAREVFITKAPFVKAFELTGADAAQMDMICGGKGEVLLDYIDGEDKLNLEIYRGILDVLMKKEKAWLITALSTKDSGYRQQCLVKKDGTLLGRLDCESDFLEKLIKGPAKITIHSQVWEDRRLLVEPIRNTGTVFIFGAGHVSQQIAPLAERVGFKTVVLDDRKEYANKERFPESEIILLSSFSEPLPPLDIDEDSYLVIVTRGHLHDKTVLE
;
A
#
# COMPACT_ATOMS: atom_id res chain seq x y z
N MET A 1 -5.69 -2.87 2.29
CA MET A 1 -4.93 -2.10 3.30
C MET A 1 -5.81 -1.19 4.17
N LYS A 2 -6.78 -0.42 3.64
CA LYS A 2 -7.62 0.52 4.43
C LYS A 2 -8.20 -0.07 5.74
N LYS A 3 -8.73 -1.29 5.70
CA LYS A 3 -9.26 -1.99 6.90
C LYS A 3 -8.21 -2.19 8.01
N ILE A 4 -6.96 -2.47 7.64
CA ILE A 4 -5.87 -2.65 8.62
C ILE A 4 -5.58 -1.33 9.32
N TRP A 5 -5.43 -0.24 8.56
CA TRP A 5 -5.19 1.09 9.14
C TRP A 5 -6.33 1.55 10.04
N GLN A 6 -7.59 1.26 9.65
CA GLN A 6 -8.77 1.54 10.48
C GLN A 6 -8.73 0.78 11.80
N GLU A 7 -8.33 -0.49 11.76
CA GLU A 7 -8.22 -1.30 12.98
C GLU A 7 -7.09 -0.80 13.90
N ILE A 8 -5.95 -0.40 13.34
CA ILE A 8 -4.86 0.19 14.13
C ILE A 8 -5.35 1.44 14.86
N VAL A 9 -6.03 2.35 14.15
CA VAL A 9 -6.60 3.57 14.78
C VAL A 9 -7.65 3.20 15.83
N ASN A 10 -8.49 2.19 15.60
CA ASN A 10 -9.49 1.73 16.56
C ASN A 10 -8.84 1.24 17.86
N LEU A 11 -7.80 0.40 17.78
CA LEU A 11 -7.07 -0.10 18.94
C LEU A 11 -6.38 1.03 19.70
N LEU A 12 -5.59 1.86 19.01
CA LEU A 12 -4.87 2.99 19.61
C LEU A 12 -5.83 4.02 20.23
N SER A 13 -7.03 4.20 19.68
CA SER A 13 -8.02 5.12 20.25
C SER A 13 -8.56 4.67 21.62
N LYS A 14 -8.39 3.38 21.95
CA LYS A 14 -8.77 2.77 23.23
C LYS A 14 -7.58 2.60 24.19
N GLY A 15 -6.39 3.06 23.81
CA GLY A 15 -5.16 2.78 24.57
C GLY A 15 -4.62 1.36 24.39
N GLU A 16 -5.16 0.59 23.44
CA GLU A 16 -4.75 -0.79 23.23
C GLU A 16 -3.49 -0.86 22.34
N SER A 17 -2.39 -1.34 22.92
CA SER A 17 -1.16 -1.61 22.18
C SER A 17 -1.29 -2.81 21.25
N LEU A 18 -0.50 -2.80 20.17
CA LEU A 18 -0.50 -3.85 19.16
C LEU A 18 0.91 -4.10 18.61
N VAL A 19 1.09 -5.21 17.90
CA VAL A 19 2.28 -5.45 17.08
C VAL A 19 1.87 -5.46 15.61
N THR A 20 2.58 -4.69 14.79
CA THR A 20 2.43 -4.77 13.33
C THR A 20 3.52 -5.66 12.75
N ALA A 21 3.15 -6.57 11.85
CA ALA A 21 4.05 -7.38 11.07
C ALA A 21 4.01 -6.89 9.62
N THR A 22 5.12 -6.37 9.10
CA THR A 22 5.21 -5.79 7.76
C THR A 22 6.27 -6.50 6.93
N VAL A 23 5.88 -7.06 5.78
CA VAL A 23 6.80 -7.72 4.84
C VAL A 23 7.52 -6.69 3.99
N PHE A 24 8.84 -6.77 3.90
CA PHE A 24 9.67 -5.90 3.08
C PHE A 24 10.88 -6.65 2.48
N ASN A 25 11.59 -6.01 1.54
CA ASN A 25 12.76 -6.56 0.84
C ASN A 25 12.55 -7.97 0.25
N THR A 26 11.39 -8.21 -0.35
CA THR A 26 11.09 -9.50 -0.98
C THR A 26 11.90 -9.69 -2.26
N ALA A 27 12.51 -10.86 -2.43
CA ALA A 27 13.17 -11.29 -3.65
C ALA A 27 12.64 -12.67 -4.09
N GLY A 28 12.48 -12.88 -5.39
CA GLY A 28 11.88 -14.10 -5.95
C GLY A 28 10.35 -14.14 -5.81
N SER A 29 9.76 -15.33 -5.92
CA SER A 29 8.31 -15.59 -5.86
C SER A 29 7.80 -15.76 -4.42
N ALA A 30 8.11 -14.80 -3.54
CA ALA A 30 7.57 -14.77 -2.19
C ALA A 30 6.02 -14.68 -2.23
N PRO A 31 5.29 -15.32 -1.28
CA PRO A 31 3.83 -15.51 -1.32
C PRO A 31 3.04 -14.21 -1.24
N ARG A 32 3.68 -13.11 -0.82
CA ARG A 32 3.14 -11.75 -0.87
C ARG A 32 4.19 -10.76 -1.30
N THR A 33 3.75 -9.72 -1.99
CA THR A 33 4.56 -8.56 -2.34
C THR A 33 4.94 -7.78 -1.08
N ALA A 34 6.14 -7.22 -1.05
CA ALA A 34 6.53 -6.22 -0.06
C ALA A 34 5.41 -5.17 0.12
N GLY A 35 5.04 -4.89 1.37
CA GLY A 35 3.84 -4.12 1.73
C GLY A 35 2.73 -4.93 2.38
N ALA A 36 2.76 -6.26 2.33
CA ALA A 36 1.81 -7.07 3.09
C ALA A 36 1.96 -6.83 4.60
N LYS A 37 0.82 -6.67 5.28
CA LYS A 37 0.75 -6.27 6.68
C LYS A 37 -0.25 -7.12 7.45
N MET A 38 0.11 -7.45 8.68
CA MET A 38 -0.75 -8.11 9.67
C MET A 38 -0.63 -7.36 10.99
N VAL A 39 -1.74 -7.23 11.71
CA VAL A 39 -1.80 -6.73 13.08
C VAL A 39 -2.00 -7.91 14.01
N VAL A 40 -1.20 -7.98 15.07
CA VAL A 40 -1.36 -8.92 16.18
C VAL A 40 -1.76 -8.12 17.41
N LYS A 41 -2.89 -8.46 18.03
CA LYS A 41 -3.40 -7.81 19.25
C LYS A 41 -2.79 -8.45 20.50
N GLY A 42 -2.95 -7.79 21.65
CA GLY A 42 -2.45 -8.30 22.94
C GLY A 42 -3.04 -9.66 23.35
N ASP A 43 -4.25 -10.00 22.87
CA ASP A 43 -4.88 -11.31 23.07
C ASP A 43 -4.39 -12.39 22.07
N GLY A 44 -3.50 -12.03 21.13
CA GLY A 44 -2.97 -12.92 20.10
C GLY A 44 -3.89 -13.14 18.90
N SER A 45 -5.05 -12.48 18.84
CA SER A 45 -5.89 -12.42 17.64
C SER A 45 -5.24 -11.54 16.57
N ILE A 46 -5.61 -11.77 15.30
CA ILE A 46 -4.95 -11.13 14.15
C ILE A 46 -5.93 -10.45 13.19
N VAL A 47 -5.44 -9.41 12.50
CA VAL A 47 -6.14 -8.76 11.38
C VAL A 47 -5.17 -8.58 10.21
N GLY A 48 -5.56 -9.04 9.03
CA GLY A 48 -4.68 -9.06 7.85
C GLY A 48 -3.89 -10.37 7.72
N THR A 49 -2.99 -10.41 6.74
CA THR A 49 -2.21 -11.60 6.39
C THR A 49 -0.89 -11.15 5.75
N ILE A 50 0.19 -11.86 6.06
CA ILE A 50 1.52 -11.63 5.47
C ILE A 50 1.93 -12.74 4.49
N GLY A 51 1.07 -13.74 4.27
CA GLY A 51 1.35 -14.82 3.32
C GLY A 51 0.67 -16.15 3.59
N GLY A 52 0.02 -16.32 4.76
CA GLY A 52 -0.58 -17.60 5.15
C GLY A 52 0.43 -18.62 5.68
N GLY A 53 -0.08 -19.65 6.36
CA GLY A 53 0.69 -20.85 6.73
C GLY A 53 1.70 -20.64 7.87
N ARG A 54 2.87 -21.28 7.74
CA ARG A 54 3.91 -21.34 8.80
C ARG A 54 4.44 -19.98 9.23
N LEU A 55 4.65 -19.07 8.28
CA LEU A 55 5.20 -17.73 8.55
C LEU A 55 4.30 -16.93 9.51
N GLU A 56 2.97 -17.02 9.34
CA GLU A 56 2.03 -16.33 10.24
C GLU A 56 2.05 -16.93 11.65
N GLY A 57 2.18 -18.26 11.76
CA GLY A 57 2.35 -18.93 13.05
C GLY A 57 3.60 -18.45 13.78
N GLU A 58 4.75 -18.44 13.11
CA GLU A 58 6.01 -17.95 13.69
C GLU A 58 5.94 -16.48 14.11
N VAL A 59 5.35 -15.62 13.25
CA VAL A 59 5.20 -14.20 13.56
C VAL A 59 4.29 -13.97 14.76
N ARG A 60 3.26 -14.81 14.98
CA ARG A 60 2.40 -14.71 16.17
C ARG A 60 3.15 -15.07 17.46
N GLU A 61 4.03 -16.07 17.42
CA GLU A 61 4.87 -16.41 18.58
C GLU A 61 5.89 -15.31 18.87
N LEU A 62 6.59 -14.81 17.85
CA LEU A 62 7.54 -13.70 17.99
C LEU A 62 6.83 -12.41 18.44
N ALA A 63 5.58 -12.17 18.03
CA ALA A 63 4.82 -11.02 18.50
C ALA A 63 4.62 -11.03 20.02
N ARG A 64 4.49 -12.21 20.66
CA ARG A 64 4.42 -12.31 22.13
C ARG A 64 5.70 -11.79 22.78
N GLU A 65 6.86 -12.14 22.23
CA GLU A 65 8.15 -11.65 22.72
C GLU A 65 8.29 -10.14 22.51
N VAL A 66 7.82 -9.62 21.38
CA VAL A 66 7.80 -8.17 21.09
C VAL A 66 6.87 -7.42 22.04
N PHE A 67 5.72 -7.97 22.43
CA PHE A 67 4.87 -7.37 23.48
C PHE A 67 5.58 -7.27 24.84
N ILE A 68 6.42 -8.25 25.18
CA ILE A 68 7.17 -8.28 26.45
C ILE A 68 8.33 -7.29 26.41
N THR A 69 9.15 -7.36 25.36
CA THR A 69 10.38 -6.58 25.23
C THR A 69 10.12 -5.13 24.80
N LYS A 70 8.98 -4.88 24.13
CA LYS A 70 8.62 -3.62 23.46
C LYS A 70 9.66 -3.15 22.42
N ALA A 71 10.56 -4.03 22.00
CA ALA A 71 11.60 -3.74 21.03
C ALA A 71 11.19 -4.24 19.64
N PRO A 72 11.48 -3.49 18.56
CA PRO A 72 11.24 -3.97 17.21
C PRO A 72 12.11 -5.19 16.89
N PHE A 73 11.59 -6.10 16.08
CA PHE A 73 12.31 -7.30 15.66
C PHE A 73 12.19 -7.52 14.15
N VAL A 74 13.33 -7.74 13.47
CA VAL A 74 13.35 -8.09 12.04
C VAL A 74 13.67 -9.56 11.89
N LYS A 75 12.72 -10.30 11.31
CA LYS A 75 12.85 -11.73 11.00
C LYS A 75 13.08 -11.89 9.50
N ALA A 76 14.24 -12.39 9.11
CA ALA A 76 14.44 -12.89 7.75
C ALA A 76 13.69 -14.21 7.58
N PHE A 77 13.09 -14.42 6.41
CA PHE A 77 12.47 -15.69 6.03
C PHE A 77 12.92 -16.11 4.63
N GLU A 78 13.04 -17.42 4.46
CA GLU A 78 13.27 -18.06 3.18
C GLU A 78 12.23 -19.15 3.02
N LEU A 79 11.43 -19.05 1.97
CA LEU A 79 10.47 -20.06 1.59
C LEU A 79 11.15 -20.88 0.51
N THR A 80 11.74 -22.00 0.92
CA THR A 80 12.34 -22.95 0.00
C THR A 80 11.29 -23.96 -0.47
N GLY A 81 11.45 -24.50 -1.68
CA GLY A 81 10.56 -25.56 -2.21
C GLY A 81 10.54 -26.87 -1.39
N ALA A 82 11.43 -27.04 -0.40
CA ALA A 82 11.38 -28.18 0.52
C ALA A 82 10.22 -28.05 1.53
N ASP A 83 9.78 -26.83 1.85
CA ASP A 83 8.57 -26.56 2.63
C ASP A 83 7.28 -26.66 1.76
N ALA A 84 7.42 -26.55 0.44
CA ALA A 84 6.32 -26.67 -0.53
C ALA A 84 5.80 -28.11 -0.68
N ALA A 85 6.64 -29.11 -0.43
CA ALA A 85 6.31 -30.52 -0.62
C ALA A 85 5.33 -31.09 0.43
N GLN A 86 5.14 -30.39 1.56
CA GLN A 86 4.17 -30.78 2.60
C GLN A 86 2.85 -30.00 2.54
N MET A 87 2.73 -28.94 1.73
CA MET A 87 1.58 -28.00 1.83
C MET A 87 1.06 -27.44 0.49
N ASP A 88 1.23 -28.13 -0.65
CA ASP A 88 0.57 -27.75 -1.91
C ASP A 88 0.72 -26.25 -2.30
N MET A 89 1.80 -25.60 -1.87
CA MET A 89 2.08 -24.17 -2.08
C MET A 89 3.36 -24.00 -2.88
N ILE A 90 3.27 -23.45 -4.09
CA ILE A 90 4.37 -23.30 -5.07
C ILE A 90 5.04 -21.91 -4.97
N CYS A 91 5.31 -21.41 -3.76
CA CYS A 91 5.91 -20.09 -3.57
C CYS A 91 7.36 -20.23 -3.07
N GLY A 92 8.34 -19.95 -3.95
CA GLY A 92 9.75 -19.90 -3.60
C GLY A 92 10.25 -18.46 -3.52
N GLY A 93 10.78 -17.99 -2.38
CA GLY A 93 11.26 -16.61 -2.25
C GLY A 93 11.87 -16.27 -0.89
N LYS A 94 12.60 -15.16 -0.84
CA LYS A 94 13.21 -14.60 0.37
C LYS A 94 12.56 -13.27 0.73
N GLY A 95 12.54 -12.92 2.00
CA GLY A 95 12.11 -11.61 2.43
C GLY A 95 12.38 -11.39 3.91
N GLU A 96 11.93 -10.24 4.40
CA GLU A 96 12.04 -9.87 5.80
C GLU A 96 10.66 -9.43 6.32
N VAL A 97 10.38 -9.73 7.59
CA VAL A 97 9.22 -9.22 8.31
C VAL A 97 9.70 -8.37 9.47
N LEU A 98 9.27 -7.12 9.50
CA LEU A 98 9.42 -6.27 10.68
C LEU A 98 8.22 -6.50 11.59
N LEU A 99 8.48 -6.93 12.82
CA LEU A 99 7.55 -6.88 13.94
C LEU A 99 7.82 -5.59 14.73
N ASP A 100 6.86 -4.68 14.74
CA ASP A 100 6.98 -3.35 15.36
C ASP A 100 5.89 -3.18 16.43
N TYR A 101 6.31 -2.99 17.68
CA TYR A 101 5.41 -2.72 18.81
C TYR A 101 4.91 -1.28 18.72
N ILE A 102 3.59 -1.12 18.66
CA ILE A 102 2.93 0.18 18.64
C ILE A 102 2.26 0.36 19.99
N ASP A 103 2.78 1.32 20.75
CA ASP A 103 2.27 1.63 22.08
C ASP A 103 0.94 2.38 21.99
N GLY A 104 -0.12 1.83 22.60
CA GLY A 104 -1.46 2.39 22.64
C GLY A 104 -1.57 3.66 23.47
N GLU A 105 -0.68 3.82 24.45
CA GLU A 105 -0.63 4.99 25.33
C GLU A 105 0.15 6.17 24.70
N ASP A 106 0.93 5.92 23.64
CA ASP A 106 1.66 6.98 22.93
C ASP A 106 0.74 7.67 21.91
N LYS A 107 0.34 8.90 22.24
CA LYS A 107 -0.52 9.74 21.40
C LYS A 107 0.08 10.03 20.02
N LEU A 108 1.41 10.01 19.88
CA LEU A 108 2.06 10.22 18.59
C LEU A 108 1.76 9.07 17.63
N ASN A 109 1.67 7.82 18.12
CA ASN A 109 1.26 6.70 17.28
C ASN A 109 -0.15 6.94 16.76
N LEU A 110 -1.11 7.28 17.63
CA LEU A 110 -2.49 7.55 17.20
C LEU A 110 -2.56 8.68 16.16
N GLU A 111 -1.76 9.73 16.32
CA GLU A 111 -1.65 10.84 15.36
C GLU A 111 -1.14 10.37 13.99
N ILE A 112 -0.05 9.59 13.96
CA ILE A 112 0.52 8.99 12.73
C ILE A 112 -0.55 8.19 11.98
N TYR A 113 -1.22 7.25 12.67
CA TYR A 113 -2.16 6.33 12.01
C TYR A 113 -3.48 7.00 11.62
N ARG A 114 -3.92 8.04 12.34
CA ARG A 114 -5.02 8.92 11.87
C ARG A 114 -4.61 9.70 10.62
N GLY A 115 -3.38 10.24 10.61
CA GLY A 115 -2.82 10.90 9.44
C GLY A 115 -2.80 10.01 8.19
N ILE A 116 -2.50 8.71 8.35
CA ILE A 116 -2.59 7.73 7.26
C ILE A 116 -4.01 7.63 6.71
N LEU A 117 -5.02 7.49 7.58
CA LEU A 117 -6.42 7.44 7.14
C LEU A 117 -6.83 8.73 6.43
N ASP A 118 -6.41 9.89 6.93
CA ASP A 118 -6.71 11.18 6.32
C ASP A 118 -6.11 11.30 4.92
N VAL A 119 -4.85 10.90 4.74
CA VAL A 119 -4.18 10.87 3.43
C VAL A 119 -4.97 9.98 2.47
N LEU A 120 -5.36 8.77 2.90
CA LEU A 120 -6.15 7.84 2.08
C LEU A 120 -7.55 8.37 1.76
N MET A 121 -8.20 9.07 2.69
CA MET A 121 -9.52 9.68 2.47
C MET A 121 -9.45 10.85 1.49
N LYS A 122 -8.43 11.70 1.61
CA LYS A 122 -8.20 12.85 0.72
C LYS A 122 -7.57 12.47 -0.62
N LYS A 123 -7.22 11.20 -0.82
CA LYS A 123 -6.51 10.68 -2.00
C LYS A 123 -5.16 11.36 -2.22
N GLU A 124 -4.51 11.74 -1.13
CA GLU A 124 -3.18 12.31 -1.12
C GLU A 124 -2.12 11.20 -1.14
N LYS A 125 -0.85 11.61 -1.24
CA LYS A 125 0.31 10.73 -1.15
C LYS A 125 1.12 11.09 0.09
N ALA A 126 1.58 10.08 0.80
CA ALA A 126 2.47 10.21 1.94
C ALA A 126 3.40 9.00 2.03
N TRP A 127 4.36 9.06 2.95
CA TRP A 127 5.31 7.98 3.22
C TRP A 127 5.35 7.73 4.72
N LEU A 128 5.03 6.52 5.15
CA LEU A 128 5.27 6.06 6.50
C LEU A 128 6.71 5.55 6.59
N ILE A 129 7.53 6.22 7.40
CA ILE A 129 8.94 5.89 7.57
C ILE A 129 9.11 5.31 8.96
N THR A 130 9.65 4.09 9.04
CA THR A 130 10.06 3.47 10.30
C THR A 130 11.58 3.36 10.32
N ALA A 131 12.22 4.05 11.27
CA ALA A 131 13.65 4.04 11.46
C ALA A 131 14.02 3.11 12.61
N LEU A 132 14.84 2.11 12.30
CA LEU A 132 15.42 1.18 13.26
C LEU A 132 16.90 1.46 13.37
N SER A 133 17.51 1.20 14.52
CA SER A 133 18.96 1.29 14.66
C SER A 133 19.60 -0.08 14.36
N THR A 134 20.82 -0.05 13.84
CA THR A 134 21.64 -1.25 13.60
C THR A 134 22.51 -1.61 14.80
N LYS A 135 22.60 -0.74 15.83
CA LYS A 135 23.47 -0.90 17.01
C LYS A 135 22.69 -1.09 18.32
N ASP A 136 21.67 -0.26 18.54
CA ASP A 136 20.68 -0.35 19.61
C ASP A 136 19.39 -1.02 19.08
N SER A 137 19.04 -2.18 19.63
CA SER A 137 17.85 -2.95 19.24
C SER A 137 16.54 -2.37 19.77
N GLY A 138 16.58 -1.48 20.77
CA GLY A 138 15.40 -0.81 21.31
C GLY A 138 15.04 0.48 20.59
N TYR A 139 15.98 1.07 19.85
CA TYR A 139 15.74 2.32 19.14
C TYR A 139 14.79 2.12 17.95
N ARG A 140 13.67 2.85 18.02
CA ARG A 140 12.61 2.87 17.01
C ARG A 140 12.03 4.27 16.92
N GLN A 141 11.97 4.80 15.71
CA GLN A 141 11.27 6.04 15.38
C GLN A 141 10.33 5.81 14.21
N GLN A 142 9.23 6.57 14.16
CA GLN A 142 8.29 6.49 13.06
C GLN A 142 7.67 7.85 12.78
N CYS A 143 7.55 8.17 11.50
CA CYS A 143 6.97 9.42 11.02
C CYS A 143 6.18 9.19 9.73
N LEU A 144 5.02 9.82 9.63
CA LEU A 144 4.31 9.99 8.36
C LEU A 144 4.74 11.32 7.73
N VAL A 145 5.33 11.24 6.54
CA VAL A 145 5.75 12.39 5.74
C VAL A 145 4.72 12.60 4.64
N LYS A 146 4.06 13.76 4.61
CA LYS A 146 3.12 14.11 3.53
C LYS A 146 3.85 14.81 2.38
N LYS A 147 3.23 14.84 1.20
CA LYS A 147 3.77 15.49 0.00
C LYS A 147 3.98 17.01 0.17
N ASP A 148 3.26 17.66 1.08
CA ASP A 148 3.43 19.08 1.40
C ASP A 148 4.57 19.34 2.40
N GLY A 149 5.29 18.30 2.85
CA GLY A 149 6.35 18.39 3.84
C GLY A 149 5.88 18.29 5.29
N THR A 150 4.57 18.17 5.55
CA THR A 150 4.06 17.95 6.90
C THR A 150 4.57 16.62 7.45
N LEU A 151 5.11 16.67 8.68
CA LEU A 151 5.60 15.51 9.42
C LEU A 151 4.67 15.22 10.60
N LEU A 152 4.20 13.98 10.71
CA LEU A 152 3.46 13.51 11.90
C LEU A 152 4.26 12.39 12.55
N GLY A 153 4.63 12.54 13.82
CA GLY A 153 5.50 11.60 14.53
C GLY A 153 6.93 12.11 14.71
N ARG A 154 7.90 11.20 14.84
CA ARG A 154 9.31 11.54 15.06
C ARG A 154 10.19 10.80 14.08
N LEU A 155 11.08 11.53 13.43
CA LEU A 155 12.11 10.97 12.57
C LEU A 155 13.31 11.91 12.55
N ASP A 156 14.40 11.45 13.14
CA ASP A 156 15.68 12.12 13.07
C ASP A 156 16.32 11.80 11.71
N CYS A 157 16.14 12.68 10.73
CA CYS A 157 16.75 12.55 9.41
C CYS A 157 17.09 13.92 8.84
N GLU A 158 18.07 13.98 7.93
CA GLU A 158 18.43 15.22 7.26
C GLU A 158 17.34 15.69 6.29
N SER A 159 17.20 17.02 6.15
CA SER A 159 16.23 17.67 5.26
C SER A 159 16.32 17.19 3.82
N ASP A 160 17.53 16.94 3.32
CA ASP A 160 17.78 16.53 1.93
C ASP A 160 17.17 15.17 1.59
N PHE A 161 17.13 14.24 2.56
CA PHE A 161 16.50 12.94 2.37
C PHE A 161 14.97 13.10 2.23
N LEU A 162 14.36 13.89 3.12
CA LEU A 162 12.93 14.19 3.06
C LEU A 162 12.55 14.89 1.75
N GLU A 163 13.35 15.87 1.31
CA GLU A 163 13.14 16.55 0.04
C GLU A 163 13.20 15.59 -1.15
N LYS A 164 14.21 14.71 -1.20
CA LYS A 164 14.33 13.70 -2.26
C LYS A 164 13.18 12.71 -2.24
N LEU A 165 12.69 12.33 -1.06
CA LEU A 165 11.55 11.44 -0.92
C LEU A 165 10.27 12.10 -1.44
N ILE A 166 10.02 13.36 -1.04
CA ILE A 166 8.84 14.13 -1.44
C ILE A 166 8.82 14.44 -2.94
N LYS A 167 9.99 14.77 -3.51
CA LYS A 167 10.16 15.08 -4.94
C LYS A 167 10.30 13.82 -5.81
N GLY A 168 10.63 12.68 -5.21
CA GLY A 168 10.86 11.42 -5.90
C GLY A 168 9.56 10.73 -6.30
N PRO A 169 9.62 9.76 -7.24
CA PRO A 169 8.45 8.94 -7.55
C PRO A 169 8.06 8.16 -6.30
N ALA A 170 6.77 8.15 -5.96
CA ALA A 170 6.24 7.27 -4.92
C ALA A 170 6.32 5.82 -5.43
N LYS A 171 7.50 5.18 -5.30
CA LYS A 171 7.66 3.76 -5.67
C LYS A 171 6.64 2.94 -4.89
N ILE A 172 6.00 1.98 -5.57
CA ILE A 172 4.91 1.15 -5.04
C ILE A 172 5.37 0.28 -3.87
N THR A 173 6.66 -0.02 -3.82
CA THR A 173 7.22 -1.07 -2.96
C THR A 173 7.86 -0.48 -1.71
N ILE A 174 7.68 -1.17 -0.57
CA ILE A 174 8.47 -0.86 0.63
C ILE A 174 9.93 -1.15 0.32
N HIS A 175 10.80 -0.18 0.59
CA HIS A 175 12.25 -0.35 0.49
C HIS A 175 12.90 -0.07 1.83
N SER A 176 13.90 -0.87 2.19
CA SER A 176 14.80 -0.51 3.28
C SER A 176 16.04 0.18 2.72
N GLN A 177 16.45 1.30 3.31
CA GLN A 177 17.74 1.92 3.05
C GLN A 177 18.53 1.98 4.35
N VAL A 178 19.82 1.65 4.28
CA VAL A 178 20.73 1.88 5.41
C VAL A 178 21.25 3.30 5.28
N TRP A 179 21.09 4.07 6.35
CA TRP A 179 21.60 5.41 6.47
C TRP A 179 22.31 5.51 7.82
N GLU A 180 23.63 5.72 7.78
CA GLU A 180 24.50 5.62 8.95
C GLU A 180 24.29 4.32 9.73
N ASP A 181 24.01 4.40 11.03
CA ASP A 181 23.70 3.29 11.92
C ASP A 181 22.20 3.00 11.99
N ARG A 182 21.43 3.38 10.96
CA ARG A 182 19.99 3.21 10.93
C ARG A 182 19.52 2.50 9.66
N ARG A 183 18.45 1.75 9.81
CA ARG A 183 17.72 1.11 8.73
C ARG A 183 16.35 1.77 8.63
N LEU A 184 16.12 2.46 7.52
CA LEU A 184 14.88 3.16 7.22
C LEU A 184 13.99 2.28 6.35
N LEU A 185 12.83 1.89 6.86
CA LEU A 185 11.78 1.26 6.06
C LEU A 185 10.81 2.35 5.60
N VAL A 186 10.70 2.52 4.29
CA VAL A 186 9.83 3.54 3.68
C VAL A 186 8.64 2.86 3.03
N GLU A 187 7.45 3.06 3.60
CA GLU A 187 6.18 2.52 3.10
C GLU A 187 5.34 3.63 2.45
N PRO A 188 5.03 3.54 1.14
CA PRO A 188 4.17 4.52 0.48
C PRO A 188 2.71 4.37 0.96
N ILE A 189 2.10 5.49 1.35
CA ILE A 189 0.71 5.59 1.77
C ILE A 189 -0.06 6.37 0.71
N ARG A 190 -0.89 5.66 -0.05
CA ARG A 190 -1.70 6.21 -1.14
C ARG A 190 -2.85 5.26 -1.47
N ASN A 191 -3.86 5.76 -2.17
CA ASN A 191 -4.82 4.87 -2.80
C ASN A 191 -4.20 4.17 -4.01
N THR A 192 -4.76 3.03 -4.35
CA THR A 192 -4.67 2.45 -5.69
C THR A 192 -5.06 3.51 -6.71
N GLY A 193 -4.29 3.59 -7.80
CA GLY A 193 -4.40 4.65 -8.81
C GLY A 193 -5.74 4.69 -9.54
N THR A 194 -5.81 5.56 -10.55
CA THR A 194 -6.99 5.68 -11.41
C THR A 194 -6.75 4.98 -12.74
N VAL A 195 -7.64 4.07 -13.12
CA VAL A 195 -7.66 3.46 -14.45
C VAL A 195 -8.63 4.25 -15.33
N PHE A 196 -8.08 5.00 -16.28
CA PHE A 196 -8.83 5.68 -17.32
C PHE A 196 -9.03 4.72 -18.49
N ILE A 197 -10.28 4.31 -18.74
CA ILE A 197 -10.65 3.32 -19.74
C ILE A 197 -11.30 4.07 -20.91
N PHE A 198 -10.56 4.15 -22.01
CA PHE A 198 -11.01 4.78 -23.25
C PHE A 198 -11.71 3.74 -24.12
N GLY A 199 -13.02 3.86 -24.22
CA GLY A 199 -13.94 2.89 -24.79
C GLY A 199 -14.84 2.29 -23.72
N ALA A 200 -16.14 2.32 -23.94
CA ALA A 200 -17.16 1.71 -23.08
C ALA A 200 -17.68 0.39 -23.69
N GLY A 201 -16.84 -0.34 -24.43
CA GLY A 201 -17.21 -1.58 -25.11
C GLY A 201 -17.48 -2.77 -24.17
N HIS A 202 -17.63 -3.96 -24.75
CA HIS A 202 -17.83 -5.21 -23.99
C HIS A 202 -16.61 -5.58 -23.14
N VAL A 203 -15.41 -5.30 -23.64
CA VAL A 203 -14.14 -5.49 -22.92
C VAL A 203 -14.11 -4.64 -21.64
N SER A 204 -14.47 -3.37 -21.75
CA SER A 204 -14.47 -2.43 -20.61
C SER A 204 -15.44 -2.84 -19.51
N GLN A 205 -16.58 -3.46 -19.84
CA GLN A 205 -17.52 -4.02 -18.85
C GLN A 205 -16.90 -5.13 -17.99
N GLN A 206 -15.80 -5.76 -18.44
CA GLN A 206 -15.06 -6.74 -17.65
C GLN A 206 -13.87 -6.09 -16.93
N ILE A 207 -13.17 -5.16 -17.59
CA ILE A 207 -12.01 -4.48 -17.01
C ILE A 207 -12.41 -3.63 -15.80
N ALA A 208 -13.44 -2.79 -15.92
CA ALA A 208 -13.78 -1.82 -14.88
C ALA A 208 -14.13 -2.52 -13.55
N PRO A 209 -15.03 -3.53 -13.49
CA PRO A 209 -15.33 -4.21 -12.23
C PRO A 209 -14.15 -4.98 -11.64
N LEU A 210 -13.27 -5.54 -12.48
CA LEU A 210 -12.07 -6.23 -12.00
C LEU A 210 -11.06 -5.25 -11.40
N ALA A 211 -10.83 -4.12 -12.06
CA ALA A 211 -9.96 -3.05 -11.58
C ALA A 211 -10.46 -2.50 -10.23
N GLU A 212 -11.76 -2.25 -10.11
CA GLU A 212 -12.40 -1.81 -8.86
C GLU A 212 -12.27 -2.84 -7.74
N ARG A 213 -12.46 -4.14 -8.04
CA ARG A 213 -12.32 -5.22 -7.05
C ARG A 213 -10.92 -5.31 -6.45
N VAL A 214 -9.89 -4.99 -7.23
CA VAL A 214 -8.50 -4.95 -6.74
C VAL A 214 -8.10 -3.56 -6.23
N GLY A 215 -9.04 -2.62 -6.23
CA GLY A 215 -8.98 -1.34 -5.50
C GLY A 215 -8.87 -0.10 -6.38
N PHE A 216 -8.68 -0.21 -7.70
CA PHE A 216 -8.52 0.98 -8.55
C PHE A 216 -9.80 1.79 -8.62
N LYS A 217 -9.66 3.12 -8.70
CA LYS A 217 -10.74 3.96 -9.22
C LYS A 217 -10.80 3.77 -10.73
N THR A 218 -11.99 3.72 -11.29
CA THR A 218 -12.20 3.60 -12.74
C THR A 218 -12.91 4.83 -13.26
N VAL A 219 -12.46 5.31 -14.42
CA VAL A 219 -13.10 6.37 -15.19
C VAL A 219 -13.28 5.82 -16.59
N VAL A 220 -14.53 5.70 -17.07
CA VAL A 220 -14.82 5.17 -18.40
C VAL A 220 -15.23 6.33 -19.31
N LEU A 221 -14.54 6.42 -20.45
CA LEU A 221 -14.74 7.47 -21.44
C LEU A 221 -15.21 6.85 -22.76
N ASP A 222 -16.29 7.37 -23.33
CA ASP A 222 -16.75 7.00 -24.68
C ASP A 222 -17.59 8.14 -25.25
N ASP A 223 -17.69 8.25 -26.57
CA ASP A 223 -18.51 9.24 -27.26
C ASP A 223 -19.96 8.76 -27.48
N ARG A 224 -20.27 7.50 -27.15
CA ARG A 224 -21.60 6.91 -27.26
C ARG A 224 -22.31 6.85 -25.91
N LYS A 225 -23.38 7.61 -25.78
CA LYS A 225 -24.20 7.69 -24.55
C LYS A 225 -24.85 6.36 -24.16
N GLU A 226 -25.23 5.55 -25.16
CA GLU A 226 -25.81 4.23 -24.94
C GLU A 226 -24.78 3.22 -24.39
N TYR A 227 -23.49 3.52 -24.51
CA TYR A 227 -22.42 2.72 -23.92
C TYR A 227 -21.89 3.32 -22.61
N ALA A 228 -21.54 4.61 -22.58
CA ALA A 228 -21.00 5.29 -21.40
C ALA A 228 -22.13 5.73 -20.45
N ASN A 229 -22.57 4.83 -19.58
CA ASN A 229 -23.60 5.12 -18.58
C ASN A 229 -23.48 4.25 -17.32
N LYS A 230 -24.20 4.66 -16.28
CA LYS A 230 -24.21 4.01 -14.95
C LYS A 230 -24.90 2.65 -14.92
N GLU A 231 -25.76 2.33 -15.89
CA GLU A 231 -26.37 0.99 -15.95
C GLU A 231 -25.32 -0.07 -16.29
N ARG A 232 -24.37 0.28 -17.18
CA ARG A 232 -23.27 -0.61 -17.60
C ARG A 232 -22.04 -0.51 -16.69
N PHE A 233 -21.86 0.62 -16.02
CA PHE A 233 -20.72 0.92 -15.15
C PHE A 233 -21.17 1.59 -13.84
N PRO A 234 -21.77 0.85 -12.90
CA PRO A 234 -22.37 1.44 -11.69
C PRO A 234 -21.37 2.20 -10.81
N GLU A 235 -20.19 1.62 -10.60
CA GLU A 235 -19.17 2.12 -9.67
C GLU A 235 -18.17 3.07 -10.35
N SER A 236 -18.02 2.99 -11.67
CA SER A 236 -17.05 3.80 -12.42
C SER A 236 -17.54 5.23 -12.62
N GLU A 237 -16.64 6.21 -12.58
CA GLU A 237 -16.95 7.55 -13.09
C GLU A 237 -17.13 7.51 -14.60
N ILE A 238 -18.09 8.26 -15.13
CA ILE A 238 -18.44 8.24 -16.56
C ILE A 238 -18.21 9.62 -17.16
N ILE A 239 -17.38 9.67 -18.20
CA ILE A 239 -17.15 10.87 -18.99
C ILE A 239 -17.67 10.60 -20.41
N LEU A 240 -18.78 11.25 -20.76
CA LEU A 240 -19.30 11.22 -22.12
C LEU A 240 -18.50 12.22 -22.97
N LEU A 241 -17.74 11.70 -23.94
CA LEU A 241 -16.98 12.51 -24.88
C LEU A 241 -17.91 13.07 -25.97
N SER A 242 -17.53 14.21 -26.56
CA SER A 242 -18.14 14.67 -27.81
C SER A 242 -17.73 13.77 -28.99
N SER A 243 -16.45 13.41 -29.05
CA SER A 243 -15.84 12.48 -30.00
C SER A 243 -14.45 12.11 -29.51
N PHE A 244 -13.95 10.93 -29.91
CA PHE A 244 -12.54 10.58 -29.71
C PHE A 244 -11.57 11.38 -30.61
N SER A 245 -12.09 12.07 -31.63
CA SER A 245 -11.29 12.93 -32.53
C SER A 245 -11.18 14.39 -32.06
N GLU A 246 -11.89 14.74 -30.99
CA GLU A 246 -11.81 16.05 -30.36
C GLU A 246 -10.85 16.00 -29.16
N PRO A 247 -10.27 17.14 -28.72
CA PRO A 247 -9.43 17.17 -27.54
C PRO A 247 -10.14 16.58 -26.32
N LEU A 248 -9.45 15.70 -25.60
CA LEU A 248 -9.95 15.12 -24.37
C LEU A 248 -10.23 16.23 -23.34
N PRO A 249 -11.28 16.09 -22.52
CA PRO A 249 -11.48 17.01 -21.41
C PRO A 249 -10.30 16.94 -20.43
N PRO A 250 -10.12 17.95 -19.56
CA PRO A 250 -9.12 17.85 -18.49
C PRO A 250 -9.34 16.57 -17.68
N LEU A 251 -8.32 15.70 -17.66
CA LEU A 251 -8.29 14.49 -16.85
C LEU A 251 -7.26 14.68 -15.75
N ASP A 252 -7.61 14.32 -14.52
CA ASP A 252 -6.69 14.32 -13.37
C ASP A 252 -5.72 13.14 -13.46
N ILE A 253 -4.90 13.12 -14.51
CA ILE A 253 -3.87 12.12 -14.77
C ILE A 253 -2.60 12.50 -14.01
N ASP A 254 -2.06 11.55 -13.26
CA ASP A 254 -0.82 11.67 -12.51
C ASP A 254 0.08 10.43 -12.71
N GLU A 255 1.21 10.34 -12.00
CA GLU A 255 2.14 9.21 -12.12
C GLU A 255 1.57 7.84 -11.70
N ASP A 256 0.39 7.81 -11.07
CA ASP A 256 -0.32 6.60 -10.66
C ASP A 256 -1.55 6.29 -11.52
N SER A 257 -1.69 7.00 -12.62
CA SER A 257 -2.79 6.82 -13.57
C SER A 257 -2.43 5.77 -14.62
N TYR A 258 -3.41 4.92 -14.94
CA TYR A 258 -3.28 3.85 -15.92
C TYR A 258 -4.24 4.13 -17.06
N LEU A 259 -3.72 4.23 -18.29
CA LEU A 259 -4.53 4.45 -19.48
C LEU A 259 -4.76 3.09 -20.16
N VAL A 260 -6.03 2.70 -20.29
CA VAL A 260 -6.45 1.48 -20.97
C VAL A 260 -7.24 1.91 -22.20
N ILE A 261 -6.63 1.76 -23.37
CA ILE A 261 -7.22 2.15 -24.64
C ILE A 261 -7.83 0.90 -25.29
N VAL A 262 -9.16 0.82 -25.29
CA VAL A 262 -9.97 -0.31 -25.76
C VAL A 262 -11.21 0.22 -26.49
N THR A 263 -10.98 1.10 -27.47
CA THR A 263 -12.06 1.77 -28.20
C THR A 263 -12.76 0.82 -29.18
N ARG A 264 -13.74 1.33 -29.93
CA ARG A 264 -14.50 0.55 -30.93
C ARG A 264 -13.71 0.24 -32.21
N GLY A 265 -12.45 0.63 -32.33
CA GLY A 265 -11.58 0.27 -33.46
C GLY A 265 -10.22 0.97 -33.45
N HIS A 266 -9.22 0.34 -34.07
CA HIS A 266 -7.80 0.73 -33.99
C HIS A 266 -7.48 2.18 -34.39
N LEU A 267 -8.29 2.79 -35.27
CA LEU A 267 -8.11 4.21 -35.64
C LEU A 267 -8.35 5.15 -34.46
N HIS A 268 -9.36 4.87 -33.63
CA HIS A 268 -9.63 5.67 -32.44
C HIS A 268 -8.64 5.37 -31.33
N ASP A 269 -8.12 4.15 -31.24
CA ASP A 269 -7.04 3.82 -30.30
C ASP A 269 -5.80 4.69 -30.55
N LYS A 270 -5.45 4.87 -31.83
CA LYS A 270 -4.36 5.76 -32.23
C LYS A 270 -4.64 7.21 -31.81
N THR A 271 -5.84 7.73 -32.07
CA THR A 271 -6.18 9.11 -31.73
C THR A 271 -6.17 9.38 -30.23
N VAL A 272 -6.54 8.41 -29.40
CA VAL A 272 -6.45 8.54 -27.93
C VAL A 272 -5.00 8.53 -27.45
N LEU A 273 -4.12 7.81 -28.15
CA LEU A 273 -2.71 7.69 -27.80
C LEU A 273 -1.89 8.94 -28.15
N GLU A 274 -2.26 9.64 -29.23
CA GLU A 274 -1.64 10.89 -29.72
C GLU A 274 -2.04 12.11 -28.86
#